data_AF-A0AAX2J587-F1
#
_entry.id   AF-A0AAX2J587-F1
#
_cell.length_a   1.000
_cell.length_b   1.000
_cell.length_c   1.000
_cell.angle_alpha   90.00
_cell.angle_beta   90.00
_cell.angle_gamma   90.00
#
_symmetry.space_group_name_H-M   'P 1'
#
loop_
_entity.id
_entity.type
_entity.pdbx_description
1 polymer ?
#
loop_
_entity_poly.entity_id
_entity_poly.type
_entity_poly.pdbx_seq_one_letter_code
_entity_poly.pdbx_strand_id
1 'polypeptide(L)'
;MPLPPDKWDLIRVDLPEQRIHEFYAQTKGAKYDWAGCLGIALPALRQNVKKWFCSEWCAGCLGYDQPARFSPNGLAKQLSGSLK
;
A
#
# COMPACT_ATOMS: atom_id res chain seq x y z
N MET A 1 11.06 -17.86 -6.22
CA MET A 1 11.53 -17.05 -7.36
C MET A 1 12.43 -15.95 -6.81
N PRO A 2 13.72 -15.87 -7.18
CA PRO A 2 14.55 -14.73 -6.83
C PRO A 2 14.09 -13.49 -7.61
N LEU A 3 14.07 -12.32 -6.97
CA LEU A 3 13.73 -11.04 -7.60
C LEU A 3 15.02 -10.43 -8.18
N PRO A 4 15.16 -10.29 -9.51
CA PRO A 4 16.37 -9.74 -10.10
C PRO A 4 16.59 -8.27 -9.67
N PRO A 5 17.77 -7.91 -9.13
CA PRO A 5 18.03 -6.57 -8.59
C PRO A 5 18.10 -5.48 -9.68
N ASP A 6 18.31 -5.86 -10.93
CA ASP A 6 18.25 -4.99 -12.11
C ASP A 6 16.80 -4.60 -12.50
N LYS A 7 15.80 -5.30 -11.96
CA LYS A 7 14.38 -5.09 -12.26
C LYS A 7 13.54 -4.65 -11.07
N TRP A 8 13.99 -4.93 -9.86
CA TRP A 8 13.20 -4.74 -8.64
C TRP A 8 13.99 -3.98 -7.58
N ASP A 9 13.40 -2.89 -7.11
CA ASP A 9 13.83 -2.22 -5.89
C ASP A 9 13.21 -2.92 -4.68
N LEU A 10 14.06 -3.44 -3.78
CA LEU A 10 13.63 -4.06 -2.54
C LEU A 10 13.73 -3.06 -1.39
N ILE A 11 12.59 -2.78 -0.76
CA ILE A 11 12.51 -1.86 0.38
C ILE A 11 12.32 -2.70 1.64
N ARG A 12 13.25 -2.58 2.58
CA ARG A 12 13.14 -3.25 3.89
C ARG A 12 12.06 -2.55 4.71
N VAL A 13 11.10 -3.32 5.21
CA VAL A 13 10.09 -2.87 6.17
C VAL A 13 10.29 -3.59 7.49
N ASP A 14 10.26 -2.86 8.59
CA ASP A 14 10.33 -3.43 9.93
C ASP A 14 8.91 -3.63 10.47
N LEU A 15 8.32 -4.76 10.10
CA LEU A 15 6.95 -5.11 10.48
C LEU A 15 6.89 -6.59 10.85
N PRO A 16 6.30 -6.96 12.01
CA PRO A 16 6.16 -8.36 12.37
C PRO A 16 5.22 -9.06 11.40
N GLU A 17 5.59 -10.29 10.99
CA GLU A 17 4.80 -11.09 10.04
C GLU A 17 3.35 -11.28 10.53
N GLN A 18 3.17 -11.45 11.83
CA GLN A 18 1.86 -11.57 12.48
C GLN A 18 0.91 -10.41 12.11
N ARG A 19 1.43 -9.18 12.03
CA ARG A 19 0.63 -8.00 11.67
C ARG A 19 0.10 -8.10 10.24
N ILE A 20 0.92 -8.63 9.33
CA ILE A 20 0.54 -8.85 7.92
C ILE A 20 -0.62 -9.83 7.85
N HIS A 21 -0.51 -10.96 8.57
CA HIS A 21 -1.56 -11.98 8.60
C HIS A 21 -2.86 -11.47 9.22
N GLU A 22 -2.79 -10.73 10.32
CA GLU A 22 -3.97 -10.11 10.95
C GLU A 22 -4.65 -9.11 10.03
N PHE A 23 -3.88 -8.22 9.42
CA PHE A 23 -4.42 -7.21 8.51
C PHE A 23 -5.01 -7.87 7.25
N TYR A 24 -4.36 -8.91 6.73
CA TYR A 24 -4.91 -9.73 5.65
C TYR A 24 -6.21 -10.42 6.08
N ALA A 25 -6.29 -11.02 7.27
CA ALA A 25 -7.50 -11.67 7.74
C ALA A 25 -8.69 -10.71 7.87
N GLN A 26 -8.44 -9.45 8.20
CA GLN A 26 -9.46 -8.38 8.29
C GLN A 26 -9.90 -7.84 6.92
N THR A 27 -9.01 -7.86 5.92
CA THR A 27 -9.24 -7.22 4.62
C THR A 27 -9.46 -8.21 3.47
N LYS A 28 -9.19 -9.50 3.68
CA LYS A 28 -9.42 -10.55 2.67
C LYS A 28 -10.87 -10.54 2.20
N GLY A 29 -11.07 -10.67 0.89
CA GLY A 29 -12.39 -10.59 0.27
C GLY A 29 -12.90 -9.17 0.03
N ALA A 30 -12.18 -8.13 0.46
CA ALA A 30 -12.45 -6.77 -0.01
C ALA A 30 -12.23 -6.67 -1.52
N LYS A 31 -13.04 -5.84 -2.19
CA LYS A 31 -12.96 -5.69 -3.65
C LYS A 31 -11.75 -4.83 -4.01
N TYR A 32 -11.13 -5.06 -5.17
CA TYR A 32 -10.04 -4.19 -5.61
C TYR A 32 -10.56 -2.78 -5.94
N ASP A 33 -9.84 -1.74 -5.53
CA ASP A 33 -10.22 -0.37 -5.88
C ASP A 33 -9.73 0.03 -7.28
N TRP A 34 -10.52 -0.33 -8.29
CA TRP A 34 -10.32 0.14 -9.65
C TRP A 34 -10.57 1.65 -9.82
N ALA A 35 -11.36 2.28 -8.95
CA ALA A 35 -11.61 3.72 -9.00
C ALA A 35 -10.41 4.51 -8.46
N GLY A 36 -9.68 3.97 -7.46
CA GLY A 36 -8.39 4.50 -7.02
C GLY A 36 -7.33 4.53 -8.13
N CYS A 37 -7.36 3.53 -9.03
CA CYS A 37 -6.46 3.47 -10.19
C CYS A 37 -6.70 4.58 -11.24
N LEU A 38 -7.93 5.10 -11.34
CA LEU A 38 -8.31 6.26 -12.18
C LEU A 38 -8.35 7.58 -11.40
N GLY A 39 -8.35 7.51 -10.06
CA GLY A 39 -8.50 8.63 -9.13
C GLY A 39 -7.25 9.49 -8.92
N ILE A 40 -6.10 9.12 -9.51
CA ILE A 40 -4.91 10.01 -9.56
C ILE A 40 -5.25 11.35 -10.24
N ALA A 41 -6.31 11.40 -11.08
CA ALA A 41 -6.77 12.63 -11.73
C ALA A 41 -7.79 13.46 -10.92
N LEU A 42 -8.48 12.89 -9.90
CA LEU A 42 -9.57 13.59 -9.19
C LEU A 42 -9.60 13.21 -7.69
N PRO A 43 -9.01 14.05 -6.81
CA PRO A 43 -8.91 13.78 -5.36
C PRO A 43 -10.25 13.85 -4.59
N ALA A 44 -11.39 14.08 -5.25
CA ALA A 44 -12.66 14.45 -4.61
C ALA A 44 -13.73 13.33 -4.57
N LEU A 45 -13.46 12.13 -5.09
CA LEU A 45 -14.44 11.05 -5.07
C LEU A 45 -14.34 10.23 -3.77
N ARG A 46 -15.41 10.33 -2.98
CA ARG A 46 -15.62 9.67 -1.69
C ARG A 46 -15.12 8.22 -1.69
N GLN A 47 -14.20 7.99 -0.75
CA GLN A 47 -13.63 6.71 -0.33
C GLN A 47 -14.72 5.66 -0.12
N ASN A 48 -14.60 4.51 -0.80
CA ASN A 48 -15.37 3.34 -0.45
C ASN A 48 -14.50 2.45 0.43
N VAL A 49 -14.77 2.45 1.73
CA VAL A 49 -14.05 1.70 2.81
C VAL A 49 -14.00 0.18 2.60
N LYS A 50 -14.57 -0.34 1.50
CA LYS A 50 -14.60 -1.75 1.10
C LYS A 50 -13.68 -2.09 -0.07
N LYS A 51 -12.86 -1.13 -0.50
CA LYS A 51 -11.93 -1.33 -1.60
C LYS A 51 -10.52 -0.89 -1.24
N TRP A 52 -9.53 -1.66 -1.65
CA TRP A 52 -8.13 -1.40 -1.40
C TRP A 52 -7.35 -1.38 -2.72
N PHE A 53 -6.57 -0.34 -2.94
CA PHE A 53 -5.51 -0.34 -3.94
C PHE A 53 -4.19 -0.88 -3.34
N CYS A 54 -3.27 -1.37 -4.16
CA CYS A 54 -2.08 -2.09 -3.67
C CYS A 54 -1.23 -1.27 -2.69
N SER A 55 -0.94 0.00 -3.01
CA SER A 55 -0.17 0.89 -2.14
C SER A 55 -0.93 1.32 -0.90
N GLU A 56 -2.26 1.46 -0.97
CA GLU A 56 -3.09 1.82 0.18
C GLU A 56 -3.14 0.67 1.19
N TRP A 57 -3.28 -0.56 0.71
CA TRP A 57 -3.27 -1.74 1.57
C TRP A 57 -1.93 -1.88 2.29
N CYS A 58 -0.82 -1.73 1.56
CA CYS A 58 0.51 -1.73 2.16
C CYS A 58 0.65 -0.60 3.19
N ALA A 59 0.21 0.61 2.86
CA ALA A 59 0.27 1.74 3.80
C ALA A 59 -0.59 1.53 5.06
N GLY A 60 -1.78 0.92 4.92
CA GLY A 60 -2.65 0.58 6.04
C GLY A 60 -2.06 -0.51 6.92
N CYS A 61 -1.45 -1.53 6.30
CA CYS A 61 -0.73 -2.59 7.01
C CYS A 61 0.45 -2.04 7.82
N LEU A 62 1.17 -1.08 7.24
CA LEU A 62 2.28 -0.35 7.87
C LEU A 62 1.84 0.68 8.92
N GLY A 63 0.53 0.91 9.09
CA GLY A 63 -0.01 1.77 10.14
C GLY A 63 -0.04 3.27 9.81
N TYR A 64 0.03 3.66 8.54
CA TYR A 64 -0.14 5.08 8.17
C TYR A 64 -1.60 5.53 8.35
N ASP A 65 -1.81 6.74 8.89
CA ASP A 65 -3.15 7.28 9.18
C ASP A 65 -4.01 7.59 7.94
N GLN A 66 -3.38 7.87 6.79
CA GLN A 66 -4.07 8.22 5.54
C GLN A 66 -3.56 7.36 4.38
N PRO A 67 -3.84 6.04 4.39
CA PRO A 67 -3.27 5.09 3.44
C PRO A 67 -3.65 5.40 1.98
N ALA A 68 -4.85 5.95 1.75
CA ALA A 68 -5.36 6.33 0.44
C ALA A 68 -4.58 7.44 -0.29
N ARG A 69 -3.71 8.18 0.43
CA ARG A 69 -2.91 9.25 -0.17
C ARG A 69 -1.65 8.73 -0.88
N PHE A 70 -1.29 7.47 -0.63
CA PHE A 70 -0.06 6.91 -1.14
C PHE A 70 -0.29 6.25 -2.50
N SER A 71 0.30 6.82 -3.54
CA SER A 71 0.58 6.09 -4.78
C SER A 71 1.74 5.10 -4.57
N PRO A 72 1.96 4.12 -5.48
CA PRO A 72 3.07 3.17 -5.34
C PRO A 72 4.42 3.87 -5.19
N ASN A 73 4.70 4.86 -6.05
CA ASN A 73 5.94 5.64 -5.99
C ASN A 73 5.99 6.52 -4.73
N GLY A 74 4.86 7.08 -4.30
CA GLY A 74 4.77 7.88 -3.08
C GLY A 74 5.09 7.07 -1.82
N LEU A 75 4.54 5.86 -1.73
CA LEU A 75 4.84 4.94 -0.63
C LEU A 75 6.31 4.49 -0.67
N ALA A 76 6.81 4.12 -1.85
CA ALA A 76 8.20 3.71 -2.02
C ALA A 76 9.17 4.81 -1.56
N LYS A 77 8.91 6.07 -1.93
CA LYS A 77 9.71 7.22 -1.50
C LYS A 77 9.62 7.47 0.01
N GLN A 78 8.43 7.30 0.61
CA GLN A 78 8.25 7.45 2.05
C GLN A 78 9.06 6.41 2.84
N LEU A 79 9.08 5.16 2.35
CA LEU A 79 9.78 4.05 3.01
C LEU A 79 11.29 4.12 2.79
N SER A 80 11.75 4.47 1.58
CA SER A 80 13.18 4.60 1.28
C SER A 80 13.80 5.86 1.88
N GLY A 81 13.02 6.94 2.05
CA GLY A 81 13.48 8.20 2.66
C GLY A 81 13.70 8.17 4.17
N SER A 82 13.26 7.10 4.86
CA SER A 82 13.52 6.88 6.29
C SER A 82 14.88 6.21 6.59
N LEU A 83 15.66 5.91 5.54
CA LEU A 83 17.07 5.49 5.66
C LEU A 83 17.97 6.72 5.45
N LYS A 84 18.11 7.54 6.49
CA LYS A 84 19.23 8.49 6.63
C LYS A 84 20.08 8.09 7.81
#